data_AF-A0AAW8TT41-F1
#
_entry.id   AF-A0AAW8TT41-F1
#
_cell.length_a   1.000
_cell.length_b   1.000
_cell.length_c   1.000
_cell.angle_alpha   90.00
_cell.angle_beta   90.00
_cell.angle_gamma   90.00
#
_symmetry.space_group_name_H-M   'P 1'
#
loop_
_entity.id
_entity.type
_entity.pdbx_description
1 polymer ?
#
loop_
_entity_poly.entity_id
_entity_poly.type
_entity_poly.pdbx_seq_one_letter_code
_entity_poly.pdbx_strand_id
1 'polypeptide(L)'
;MSLLNNIKKTCPSTTTFIKKLLSIKDDNITFPTYTDALSEEEVHGVPSKVFSGLLSYPENPYCCPKCGVVGSVIKHTPKASLIQMIPFQNVPTYLRLYKQRYRCKDCDHTFSAITNIVDKNCYISKALKFAILSDLKQKCSMTDI
;
A
#
# COMPACT_ATOMS: atom_id res chain seq x y z
N MET A 1 18.36 6.20 -11.88
CA MET A 1 18.66 5.80 -10.49
C MET A 1 17.34 5.60 -9.77
N SER A 2 17.08 4.41 -9.22
CA SER A 2 15.71 3.88 -9.07
C SER A 2 14.87 4.59 -8.00
N LEU A 3 13.59 4.84 -8.31
CA LEU A 3 12.54 5.30 -7.38
C LEU A 3 12.56 4.57 -6.02
N LEU A 4 12.92 3.27 -6.04
CA LEU A 4 13.10 2.43 -4.86
C LEU A 4 14.13 2.96 -3.85
N ASN A 5 15.20 3.62 -4.30
CA ASN A 5 16.24 4.14 -3.40
C ASN A 5 15.76 5.39 -2.64
N ASN A 6 14.95 6.24 -3.27
CA ASN A 6 14.38 7.42 -2.62
C ASN A 6 13.26 7.02 -1.65
N ILE A 7 12.46 6.01 -2.00
CA ILE A 7 11.35 5.54 -1.16
C ILE A 7 11.82 4.95 0.17
N LYS A 8 13.05 4.42 0.22
CA LYS A 8 13.68 3.96 1.48
C LYS A 8 14.12 5.12 2.39
N LYS A 9 14.26 6.35 1.89
CA LYS A 9 14.63 7.54 2.68
C LYS A 9 13.38 8.10 3.36
N THR A 10 12.95 7.46 4.44
CA THR A 10 11.72 7.80 5.14
C THR A 10 11.80 9.18 5.82
N CYS A 11 10.73 9.96 5.73
CA CYS A 11 10.60 11.24 6.42
C CYS A 11 9.46 11.14 7.47
N PRO A 12 9.73 11.28 8.77
CA PRO A 12 8.72 11.12 9.81
C PRO A 12 7.57 12.12 9.73
N SER A 13 7.85 13.40 9.45
CA SER A 13 6.83 14.45 9.34
C SER A 13 5.87 14.18 8.17
N THR A 14 6.42 13.86 6.99
CA THR A 14 5.63 13.47 5.81
C THR A 14 4.81 12.21 6.09
N THR A 15 5.40 11.22 6.77
CA THR A 15 4.70 9.98 7.12
C THR A 15 3.48 10.26 7.99
N THR A 16 3.65 11.04 9.06
CA THR A 16 2.54 11.41 9.96
C THR A 16 1.45 12.18 9.21
N PHE A 17 1.85 13.14 8.36
CA PHE A 17 0.90 13.93 7.58
C PHE A 17 0.09 13.08 6.60
N ILE A 18 0.75 12.28 5.75
CA ILE A 18 0.08 11.46 4.75
C ILE A 18 -0.78 10.38 5.41
N LYS A 19 -0.31 9.75 6.49
CA LYS A 19 -1.12 8.78 7.25
C LYS A 19 -2.41 9.41 7.75
N LYS A 20 -2.32 10.62 8.32
CA LYS A 20 -3.50 11.35 8.80
C LYS A 20 -4.44 11.72 7.65
N LEU A 21 -3.89 12.23 6.54
CA LEU A 21 -4.66 12.62 5.35
C LEU A 21 -5.42 11.43 4.74
N LEU A 22 -4.76 10.28 4.61
CA LEU A 22 -5.34 9.08 3.99
C LEU A 22 -6.02 8.13 5.00
N SER A 23 -6.12 8.53 6.27
CA SER A 23 -6.66 7.69 7.35
C SER A 23 -5.98 6.31 7.48
N ILE A 24 -4.67 6.26 7.22
CA ILE A 24 -3.86 5.04 7.34
C ILE A 24 -3.46 4.84 8.80
N LYS A 25 -3.84 3.69 9.36
CA LYS A 25 -3.55 3.28 10.75
C LYS A 25 -2.37 2.30 10.87
N ASP A 26 -1.81 1.84 9.76
CA ASP A 26 -0.74 0.85 9.78
C ASP A 26 0.60 1.51 10.10
N ASP A 27 1.22 1.12 11.22
CA ASP A 27 2.48 1.67 11.69
C ASP A 27 3.67 1.30 10.80
N ASN A 28 3.59 0.15 10.12
CA ASN A 28 4.66 -0.38 9.26
C ASN A 28 4.74 0.32 7.90
N ILE A 29 3.82 1.25 7.62
CA ILE A 29 3.85 2.07 6.41
C ILE A 29 4.62 3.34 6.68
N THR A 30 5.58 3.65 5.82
CA THR A 30 6.39 4.87 5.89
C THR A 30 6.42 5.55 4.53
N PHE A 31 6.55 6.87 4.55
CA PHE A 31 6.63 7.68 3.34
C PHE A 31 7.98 8.40 3.28
N PRO A 32 8.54 8.63 2.08
CA PRO A 32 9.74 9.42 1.92
C PRO A 32 9.45 10.93 2.11
N THR A 33 10.35 11.79 1.66
CA THR A 33 10.11 13.23 1.57
C THR A 33 8.87 13.53 0.72
N TYR A 34 8.23 14.68 0.94
CA TYR A 34 7.00 15.06 0.24
C TYR A 34 7.11 14.95 -1.29
N THR A 35 8.23 15.39 -1.86
CA THR A 35 8.52 15.37 -3.30
C THR A 35 8.57 13.96 -3.90
N ASP A 36 9.04 12.98 -3.14
CA ASP A 36 9.10 11.58 -3.58
C ASP A 36 7.83 10.80 -3.19
N ALA A 37 7.07 11.31 -2.22
CA ALA A 37 5.89 10.66 -1.65
C ALA A 37 4.61 11.01 -2.41
N LEU A 38 4.53 12.16 -3.08
CA LEU A 38 3.35 12.57 -3.84
C LEU A 38 3.75 12.94 -5.27
N SER A 39 3.03 12.37 -6.24
CA SER A 39 3.14 12.72 -7.65
C SER A 39 1.76 12.85 -8.28
N GLU A 40 1.66 13.72 -9.29
CA GLU A 40 0.54 13.75 -10.22
C GLU A 40 0.99 13.03 -11.50
N GLU A 41 0.30 11.94 -11.84
CA GLU A 41 0.63 11.11 -12.99
C GLU A 41 -0.65 10.60 -13.65
N GLU A 42 -0.56 10.22 -14.93
CA GLU A 42 -1.66 9.54 -15.60
C GLU A 42 -1.68 8.07 -15.20
N VAL A 43 -2.80 7.64 -14.61
CA VAL A 43 -3.07 6.24 -14.30
C VAL A 43 -4.24 5.80 -15.17
N HIS A 44 -4.02 4.82 -16.04
CA HIS A 44 -5.01 4.36 -17.02
C HIS A 44 -5.55 5.49 -17.92
N GLY A 45 -4.70 6.46 -18.30
CA GLY A 45 -5.08 7.60 -19.13
C GLY A 45 -5.86 8.71 -18.42
N VAL A 46 -5.95 8.64 -17.08
CA VAL A 46 -6.65 9.67 -16.28
C VAL A 46 -5.65 10.36 -15.33
N PRO A 47 -5.59 11.70 -15.32
CA PRO A 47 -4.80 12.46 -14.35
C PRO A 47 -5.17 12.08 -12.92
N SER A 48 -4.19 11.65 -12.15
CA SER A 48 -4.40 11.02 -10.85
C SER A 48 -3.36 11.48 -9.83
N LYS A 49 -3.77 11.54 -8.56
CA LYS A 49 -2.86 11.77 -7.44
C LYS A 49 -2.33 10.43 -6.93
N VAL A 50 -1.02 10.30 -6.82
CA VAL A 50 -0.37 9.03 -6.42
C VAL A 50 0.54 9.25 -5.23
N PHE A 51 0.17 8.63 -4.11
CA PHE A 51 0.96 8.59 -2.89
C PHE A 51 1.88 7.37 -2.91
N SER A 52 3.18 7.56 -2.93
CA SER A 52 4.19 6.49 -2.95
C SER A 52 4.78 6.26 -1.57
N GLY A 53 4.67 5.03 -1.06
CA GLY A 53 5.14 4.66 0.28
C GLY A 53 5.74 3.26 0.33
N LEU A 54 6.39 2.94 1.45
CA LEU A 54 6.99 1.64 1.74
C LEU A 54 6.21 0.95 2.86
N LEU A 55 5.86 -0.32 2.66
CA LEU A 55 5.39 -1.21 3.73
C LEU A 55 6.52 -2.20 4.04
N SER A 56 7.11 -2.08 5.23
CA SER A 56 8.12 -3.01 5.72
C SER A 56 7.91 -3.23 7.21
N TYR A 57 8.02 -4.48 7.66
CA TYR A 57 8.10 -4.74 9.09
C TYR A 57 9.40 -4.15 9.66
N PRO A 58 9.40 -3.73 10.95
CA PRO A 58 10.58 -3.21 11.62
C PRO A 58 11.69 -4.27 11.66
N GLU A 59 11.32 -5.52 11.91
CA GLU A 59 12.21 -6.68 11.91
C GLU A 59 11.84 -7.67 10.81
N ASN A 60 12.82 -8.48 10.39
CA ASN A 60 12.52 -9.56 9.43
C ASN A 60 11.70 -10.66 10.12
N PRO A 61 10.73 -11.27 9.41
CA PRO A 61 10.03 -12.43 9.93
C PRO A 61 11.01 -13.52 10.32
N TYR A 62 10.96 -13.98 11.57
CA TYR A 62 11.93 -14.94 12.08
C TYR A 62 11.72 -16.35 11.50
N CYS A 63 10.49 -16.69 11.10
CA CYS A 63 10.10 -18.02 10.62
C CYS A 63 9.53 -17.96 9.20
N CYS A 64 9.87 -18.96 8.38
CA CYS A 64 9.27 -19.13 7.06
C CYS A 64 7.82 -19.63 7.16
N PRO A 65 6.84 -18.96 6.54
CA PRO A 65 5.44 -19.39 6.60
C PRO A 65 5.14 -20.67 5.79
N LYS A 66 6.08 -21.15 4.95
CA LYS A 66 5.91 -22.36 4.13
C LYS A 66 6.56 -23.59 4.77
N CYS A 67 7.84 -23.51 5.13
CA CYS A 67 8.60 -24.67 5.63
C CYS A 67 8.85 -24.64 7.14
N GLY A 68 8.51 -23.55 7.84
CA GLY A 68 8.71 -23.42 9.29
C GLY A 68 10.16 -23.18 9.73
N VAL A 69 11.12 -23.11 8.80
CA VAL A 69 12.53 -22.89 9.18
C VAL A 69 12.72 -21.48 9.71
N VAL A 70 13.46 -21.41 10.81
CA VAL A 70 13.73 -20.22 11.60
C VAL A 70 15.10 -19.63 11.24
N GLY A 71 15.22 -18.30 11.20
CA GLY A 71 16.48 -17.60 10.94
C GLY A 71 16.90 -17.54 9.46
N SER A 72 16.19 -18.23 8.57
CA SER A 72 16.53 -18.32 7.14
C SER A 72 15.83 -17.31 6.23
N VAL A 73 15.04 -16.40 6.80
CA VAL A 73 14.28 -15.39 6.05
C VAL A 73 15.10 -14.13 5.84
N ILE A 74 15.28 -13.73 4.58
CA ILE A 74 16.00 -12.51 4.21
C ILE A 74 15.09 -11.50 3.49
N LYS A 75 15.45 -10.22 3.57
CA LYS A 75 14.83 -9.18 2.74
C LYS A 75 15.12 -9.45 1.26
N HIS A 76 14.08 -9.36 0.45
CA HIS A 76 14.14 -9.43 -1.00
C HIS A 76 13.64 -8.10 -1.59
N THR A 77 13.75 -7.91 -2.90
CA THR A 77 13.39 -6.65 -3.55
C THR A 77 11.90 -6.36 -3.34
N PRO A 78 11.53 -5.18 -2.78
CA PRO A 78 10.14 -4.79 -2.64
C PRO A 78 9.42 -4.78 -3.98
N LYS A 79 8.11 -5.06 -3.96
CA LYS A 79 7.25 -5.00 -5.15
C LYS A 79 6.17 -3.95 -4.97
N ALA A 80 5.99 -3.09 -5.96
CA ALA A 80 4.93 -2.09 -5.94
C ALA A 80 3.55 -2.73 -6.12
N SER A 81 2.58 -2.19 -5.39
CA SER A 81 1.15 -2.48 -5.51
C SER A 81 0.46 -1.13 -5.66
N LEU A 82 -0.14 -0.86 -6.82
CA LEU A 82 -0.91 0.35 -7.04
C LEU A 82 -2.33 0.12 -6.52
N ILE A 83 -2.65 0.70 -5.37
CA ILE A 83 -3.93 0.49 -4.68
C ILE A 83 -4.83 1.69 -4.93
N GLN A 84 -6.02 1.47 -5.46
CA GLN A 84 -7.02 2.51 -5.64
C GLN A 84 -7.63 2.89 -4.29
N MET A 85 -7.57 4.19 -3.97
CA MET A 85 -8.10 4.80 -2.77
C MET A 85 -9.40 5.54 -3.09
N ILE A 86 -10.11 5.98 -2.04
CA ILE A 86 -11.24 6.89 -2.21
C ILE A 86 -10.74 8.15 -2.96
N PRO A 87 -11.41 8.57 -4.05
CA PRO A 87 -11.04 9.79 -4.77
C PRO A 87 -11.03 11.00 -3.85
N PHE A 88 -10.02 11.86 -3.98
CA PHE A 88 -9.93 13.10 -3.23
C PHE A 88 -10.27 14.27 -4.15
N GLN A 89 -11.30 15.06 -3.78
CA GLN A 89 -11.80 16.17 -4.62
C GLN A 89 -12.20 15.72 -6.04
N ASN A 90 -12.84 14.55 -6.15
CA ASN A 90 -13.19 13.92 -7.44
C ASN A 90 -12.00 13.60 -8.36
N VAL A 91 -10.76 13.69 -7.86
CA VAL A 91 -9.56 13.25 -8.58
C VAL A 91 -9.25 11.81 -8.17
N PRO A 92 -9.07 10.88 -9.13
CA PRO A 92 -8.64 9.52 -8.83
C PRO A 92 -7.35 9.55 -8.01
N THR A 93 -7.38 8.80 -6.90
CA THR A 93 -6.30 8.81 -5.92
C THR A 93 -5.82 7.38 -5.70
N TYR A 94 -4.50 7.20 -5.75
CA TYR A 94 -3.86 5.89 -5.60
C TYR A 94 -2.80 5.93 -4.50
N LEU A 95 -2.64 4.79 -3.84
CA LEU A 95 -1.52 4.50 -2.95
C LEU A 95 -0.61 3.49 -3.66
N ARG A 96 0.53 3.95 -4.19
CA ARG A 96 1.59 3.09 -4.70
C ARG A 96 2.42 2.58 -3.53
N LEU A 97 2.03 1.42 -3.01
CA LEU A 97 2.66 0.81 -1.85
C LEU A 97 3.72 -0.21 -2.28
N TYR A 98 4.99 0.10 -2.01
CA TYR A 98 6.09 -0.84 -2.16
C TYR A 98 6.08 -1.81 -0.99
N LYS A 99 5.62 -3.03 -1.23
CA LYS A 99 5.55 -4.08 -0.20
C LYS A 99 6.88 -4.80 -0.13
N GLN A 100 7.54 -4.73 1.02
CA GLN A 100 8.77 -5.45 1.30
C GLN A 100 8.53 -6.95 1.08
N ARG A 101 9.35 -7.56 0.21
CA ARG A 101 9.32 -9.01 0.00
C ARG A 101 10.34 -9.68 0.90
N TYR A 102 10.07 -10.92 1.27
CA TYR A 102 10.97 -11.77 2.00
C TYR A 102 11.16 -13.07 1.23
N ARG A 103 12.35 -13.66 1.32
CA ARG A 103 12.67 -14.97 0.73
C ARG A 103 13.26 -15.87 1.82
N CYS A 104 12.78 -17.09 1.92
CA CYS A 104 13.41 -18.13 2.71
C CYS A 104 14.56 -18.76 1.91
N LYS A 105 15.75 -18.86 2.51
CA LYS A 105 16.93 -19.47 1.86
C LYS A 105 16.82 -20.99 1.69
N ASP A 106 16.06 -21.68 2.53
CA ASP A 106 16.01 -23.15 2.50
C ASP A 106 15.00 -23.71 1.49
N CYS A 107 13.85 -23.04 1.33
CA CYS A 107 12.76 -23.54 0.48
C CYS A 107 12.40 -22.60 -0.68
N ASP A 108 13.15 -21.52 -0.86
CA ASP A 108 12.95 -20.48 -1.88
C ASP A 108 11.57 -19.80 -1.91
N HIS A 109 10.74 -20.05 -0.89
CA HIS A 109 9.46 -19.42 -0.80
C HIS A 109 9.61 -17.92 -0.60
N THR A 110 8.84 -17.15 -1.37
CA THR A 110 8.76 -15.70 -1.23
C THR A 110 7.39 -15.27 -0.79
N PHE A 111 7.36 -14.29 0.11
CA PHE A 111 6.14 -13.69 0.62
C PHE A 111 6.35 -12.18 0.79
N SER A 112 5.28 -11.43 1.01
CA SER A 112 5.33 -9.96 1.14
C SER A 112 4.77 -9.54 2.48
N ALA A 113 5.21 -8.37 2.96
CA ALA A 113 4.52 -7.68 4.03
C ALA A 113 3.06 -7.44 3.65
N ILE A 114 2.17 -7.67 4.61
CA ILE A 114 0.72 -7.50 4.46
C ILE A 114 0.25 -6.29 5.26
N THR A 115 -0.86 -5.70 4.85
CA THR A 115 -1.48 -4.55 5.50
C THR A 115 -2.99 -4.71 5.44
N ASN A 116 -3.72 -4.12 6.39
CA ASN A 116 -5.18 -4.16 6.40
C ASN A 116 -5.84 -3.16 5.42
N ILE A 117 -5.06 -2.30 4.75
CA ILE A 117 -5.59 -1.35 3.75
C ILE A 117 -6.25 -2.07 2.57
N VAL A 118 -5.71 -3.23 2.18
CA VAL A 118 -6.13 -3.98 0.99
C VAL A 118 -6.04 -5.48 1.26
N ASP A 119 -6.99 -6.24 0.73
CA ASP A 119 -6.95 -7.70 0.82
C ASP A 119 -5.79 -8.30 0.01
N LYS A 120 -5.46 -9.55 0.32
CA LYS A 120 -4.49 -10.32 -0.46
C LYS A 120 -4.95 -10.40 -1.93
N ASN A 121 -4.02 -10.20 -2.85
CA ASN A 121 -4.25 -10.21 -4.30
C ASN A 121 -5.30 -9.20 -4.79
N CYS A 122 -5.55 -8.12 -4.05
CA CYS A 122 -6.43 -7.03 -4.44
C CYS A 122 -5.65 -5.74 -4.68
N TYR A 123 -6.27 -4.85 -5.47
CA TYR A 123 -5.76 -3.50 -5.77
C TYR A 123 -6.78 -2.41 -5.45
N ILE A 124 -7.92 -2.73 -4.84
CA ILE A 124 -8.93 -1.78 -4.38
C ILE A 124 -8.91 -1.76 -2.85
N SER A 125 -8.71 -0.59 -2.25
CA SER A 125 -8.68 -0.44 -0.79
C SER A 125 -10.00 -0.87 -0.15
N LYS A 126 -9.93 -1.41 1.07
CA LYS A 126 -11.14 -1.80 1.83
C LYS A 126 -12.07 -0.61 2.05
N ALA A 127 -11.50 0.57 2.31
CA ALA A 127 -12.27 1.81 2.46
C ALA A 127 -13.06 2.15 1.20
N LEU A 128 -12.45 2.04 0.01
CA LEU A 128 -13.15 2.25 -1.25
C LEU A 128 -14.21 1.17 -1.51
N LYS A 129 -13.91 -0.11 -1.25
CA LYS A 129 -14.91 -1.19 -1.35
C LYS A 129 -16.12 -0.88 -0.46
N PHE A 130 -15.89 -0.44 0.77
CA PHE A 130 -16.95 -0.08 1.71
C PHE A 130 -17.77 1.12 1.23
N ALA A 131 -17.13 2.17 0.71
CA ALA A 131 -17.82 3.33 0.14
C ALA A 131 -18.73 2.93 -1.02
N ILE A 132 -18.22 2.14 -1.98
CA ILE A 132 -19.01 1.62 -3.11
C ILE A 132 -20.21 0.80 -2.62
N LEU A 133 -19.99 -0.10 -1.64
CA LEU A 133 -21.09 -0.88 -1.06
C LEU A 133 -22.14 -0.02 -0.35
N SER A 134 -21.71 1.05 0.32
CA SER A 134 -22.61 2.01 0.97
C SER A 134 -23.45 2.75 -0.06
N ASP A 135 -22.83 3.25 -1.13
CA ASP A 135 -23.52 3.96 -2.21
C ASP A 135 -24.52 3.05 -2.93
N LEU A 136 -24.14 1.80 -3.21
CA LEU A 136 -25.04 0.82 -3.82
C LEU A 136 -26.24 0.51 -2.92
N LYS A 137 -26.03 0.35 -1.61
CA LYS A 137 -27.13 0.13 -0.65
C LYS A 137 -28.10 1.30 -0.61
N GLN A 138 -27.59 2.54 -0.61
CA GLN A 138 -28.44 3.73 -0.65
C GLN A 138 -29.26 3.79 -1.94
N LYS A 139 -28.63 3.54 -3.10
CA LYS A 139 -29.30 3.50 -4.40
C LYS A 139 -30.32 2.37 -4.54
N CYS A 140 -30.09 1.21 -3.94
CA CYS A 140 -31.08 0.12 -3.94
C CYS A 140 -32.25 0.39 -2.98
N SER A 141 -32.02 1.11 -1.88
CA SER A 141 -33.08 1.56 -0.97
C SER A 141 -33.92 2.69 -1.56
N MET A 142 -33.30 3.48 -2.42
CA MET A 142 -33.96 4.43 -3.31
C MET A 142 -34.56 3.69 -4.50
N THR A 143 -35.66 2.97 -4.26
CA THR A 143 -36.65 2.77 -5.33
C THR A 143 -37.24 4.15 -5.67
N ASP A 144 -36.48 4.97 -6.39
CA ASP A 144 -36.94 6.24 -6.96
C ASP A 144 -37.60 5.89 -8.31
N ILE A 145 -38.94 5.85 -8.44
CA ILE A 145 -39.92 6.96 -8.60
C ILE A 145 -39.56 7.86 -9.79
#